data_AF-S2SGJ3-F1
#
_entry.id   AF-S2SGJ3-F1
#
_cell.length_a   1.000
_cell.length_b   1.000
_cell.length_c   1.000
_cell.angle_alpha   90.00
_cell.angle_beta   90.00
_cell.angle_gamma   90.00
#
_symmetry.space_group_name_H-M   'P 1'
#
loop_
_entity.id
_entity.type
_entity.pdbx_description
1 polymer ?
#
loop_
_entity_poly.entity_id
_entity_poly.type
_entity_poly.pdbx_seq_one_letter_code
_entity_poly.pdbx_strand_id
1 'polypeptide(L)'
;MAHEHLEKLYNVLDESTTILHQQLKTSFIAAVIEAGEDLASGNVMQEDGVPNDEAKKKLTALFDQIKLATYEPEEIRQAIQLVLVKAIKV
;
A
#
# COMPACT_ATOMS: atom_id res chain seq x y z
N MET A 1 17.14 -12.43 0.57
CA MET A 1 17.31 -11.03 0.13
C MET A 1 16.25 -10.61 -0.88
N ALA A 2 16.37 -10.90 -2.20
CA ALA A 2 15.43 -10.36 -3.20
C ALA A 2 13.96 -10.82 -3.00
N HIS A 3 13.76 -12.06 -2.58
CA HIS A 3 12.41 -12.58 -2.31
C HIS A 3 11.79 -11.95 -1.05
N GLU A 4 12.59 -11.70 -0.01
CA GLU A 4 12.10 -11.13 1.27
C GLU A 4 11.76 -9.64 1.13
N HIS A 5 12.55 -8.89 0.34
CA HIS A 5 12.22 -7.50 0.01
C HIS A 5 10.90 -7.45 -0.74
N LEU A 6 10.81 -8.17 -1.87
CA LEU A 6 9.58 -8.27 -2.66
C LEU A 6 8.36 -8.63 -1.79
N GLU A 7 8.46 -9.70 -1.00
CA GLU A 7 7.36 -10.18 -0.16
C GLU A 7 6.94 -9.12 0.86
N LYS A 8 7.90 -8.45 1.51
CA LYS A 8 7.62 -7.38 2.45
C LYS A 8 6.89 -6.21 1.79
N LEU A 9 7.34 -5.77 0.62
CA LEU A 9 6.68 -4.68 -0.12
C LEU A 9 5.28 -5.07 -0.57
N TYR A 10 5.11 -6.29 -1.09
CA TYR A 10 3.81 -6.82 -1.46
C TYR A 10 2.85 -6.83 -0.25
N ASN A 11 3.27 -7.35 0.89
CA ASN A 11 2.44 -7.43 2.09
C ASN A 11 2.02 -6.04 2.60
N VAL A 12 2.95 -5.07 2.60
CA VAL A 12 2.62 -3.68 2.97
C VAL A 12 1.59 -3.09 2.02
N LEU A 13 1.79 -3.21 0.70
CA LEU A 13 0.84 -2.71 -0.30
C LEU A 13 -0.52 -3.40 -0.20
N ASP A 14 -0.56 -4.70 0.05
CA ASP A 14 -1.80 -5.47 0.16
C ASP A 14 -2.61 -5.10 1.41
N GLU A 15 -1.93 -5.01 2.56
CA GLU A 15 -2.57 -4.65 3.82
C GLU A 15 -3.07 -3.20 3.80
N SER A 16 -2.25 -2.26 3.30
CA SER A 16 -2.64 -0.86 3.18
C SER A 16 -3.81 -0.68 2.21
N THR A 17 -3.78 -1.36 1.06
CA THR A 17 -4.90 -1.36 0.10
C THR A 17 -6.18 -1.87 0.75
N THR A 18 -6.09 -2.95 1.53
CA THR A 18 -7.25 -3.53 2.22
C THR A 18 -7.84 -2.54 3.23
N ILE A 19 -7.00 -1.85 4.02
CA ILE A 19 -7.44 -0.82 4.96
C ILE A 19 -8.11 0.34 4.21
N LEU A 20 -7.45 0.88 3.18
CA LEU A 20 -7.95 2.02 2.41
C LEU A 20 -9.26 1.70 1.67
N HIS A 21 -9.38 0.51 1.08
CA HIS A 21 -10.62 0.03 0.45
C HIS A 21 -11.80 0.06 1.44
N GLN A 22 -11.58 -0.42 2.67
CA GLN A 22 -12.61 -0.44 3.71
C GLN A 22 -12.95 0.95 4.24
N GLN A 23 -11.93 1.80 4.44
CA GLN A 23 -12.10 3.14 5.00
C GLN A 23 -12.75 4.10 3.99
N LEU A 24 -12.22 4.16 2.77
CA LEU A 24 -12.66 5.08 1.72
C LEU A 24 -13.91 4.58 0.98
N LYS A 25 -14.27 3.30 1.12
CA LYS A 25 -15.40 2.66 0.42
C LYS A 25 -15.30 2.78 -1.10
N THR A 26 -14.06 2.78 -1.60
CA THR A 26 -13.73 2.86 -3.03
C THR A 26 -13.57 1.45 -3.63
N SER A 27 -13.35 1.33 -4.94
CA SER A 27 -12.96 0.04 -5.52
C SER A 27 -11.58 -0.38 -5.00
N PHE A 28 -11.29 -1.69 -5.04
CA PHE A 28 -9.97 -2.17 -4.62
C PHE A 28 -8.85 -1.56 -5.49
N ILE A 29 -9.08 -1.39 -6.81
CA ILE A 29 -8.12 -0.70 -7.70
C ILE A 29 -7.87 0.75 -7.28
N ALA A 30 -8.91 1.51 -6.91
CA ALA A 30 -8.73 2.87 -6.44
C ALA A 30 -7.92 2.91 -5.13
N ALA A 31 -8.16 1.94 -4.22
CA ALA A 31 -7.38 1.81 -3.01
C ALA A 31 -5.91 1.41 -3.26
N VAL A 32 -5.60 0.65 -4.33
CA VAL A 32 -4.21 0.38 -4.74
C VAL A 32 -3.50 1.66 -5.16
N ILE A 33 -4.19 2.53 -5.91
CA ILE A 33 -3.64 3.82 -6.35
C ILE A 33 -3.31 4.67 -5.12
N GLU A 34 -4.27 4.82 -4.20
CA GLU A 34 -4.07 5.58 -2.96
C GLU A 34 -2.92 5.02 -2.11
N ALA A 35 -2.88 3.69 -1.90
CA ALA A 35 -1.80 3.04 -1.17
C ALA A 35 -0.42 3.28 -1.81
N GLY A 36 -0.36 3.30 -3.14
CA GLY A 36 0.86 3.60 -3.88
C GLY A 36 1.31 5.05 -3.73
N GLU A 37 0.37 6.00 -3.78
CA GLU A 37 0.63 7.43 -3.58
C GLU A 37 1.08 7.75 -2.15
N ASP A 38 0.40 7.19 -1.14
CA ASP A 38 0.77 7.32 0.26
C ASP A 38 2.17 6.73 0.54
N LEU A 39 2.46 5.54 0.00
CA LEU A 39 3.77 4.91 0.16
C LEU A 39 4.87 5.71 -0.53
N ALA A 40 4.62 6.23 -1.74
CA ALA A 40 5.59 7.00 -2.51
C ALA A 40 5.89 8.36 -1.85
N SER A 41 4.88 8.99 -1.26
CA SER A 41 5.01 10.27 -0.57
C SER A 41 5.49 10.14 0.88
N GLY A 42 5.29 8.96 1.51
CA GLY A 42 5.53 8.74 2.93
C GLY A 42 4.50 9.44 3.84
N ASN A 43 3.36 9.85 3.29
CA ASN A 43 2.33 10.58 4.02
C ASN A 43 0.96 9.99 3.71
N VAL A 44 0.21 9.63 4.76
CA VAL A 44 -1.17 9.13 4.63
C VAL A 44 -2.11 10.33 4.56
N MET A 45 -2.70 10.54 3.39
CA MET A 45 -3.67 11.61 3.21
C MET A 45 -4.95 11.31 3.99
N GLN A 46 -5.57 12.35 4.55
CA GLN A 46 -6.79 12.22 5.33
C GLN A 46 -7.72 13.36 4.96
N GLU A 47 -8.78 13.03 4.24
CA GLU A 47 -9.78 13.98 3.76
C GLU A 47 -11.10 13.70 4.46
N ASP A 48 -11.74 14.75 4.98
CA ASP A 48 -13.02 14.65 5.70
C ASP A 48 -13.06 13.58 6.81
N GLY A 49 -11.91 13.32 7.44
CA GLY A 49 -11.76 12.34 8.52
C GLY A 49 -11.61 10.89 8.05
N VAL A 50 -11.37 10.63 6.76
CA VAL A 50 -11.15 9.30 6.19
C VAL A 50 -9.77 9.24 5.49
N PRO A 51 -8.96 8.18 5.69
CA PRO A 51 -9.13 7.13 6.69
C PRO A 51 -9.16 7.73 8.11
N ASN A 52 -9.86 7.07 9.03
CA ASN A 52 -9.93 7.58 10.41
C ASN A 52 -8.55 7.54 11.09
N ASP A 53 -8.43 8.19 12.26
CA ASP A 53 -7.12 8.34 12.93
C ASP A 53 -6.47 7.00 13.29
N GLU A 54 -7.27 5.98 13.62
CA GLU A 54 -6.74 4.64 13.91
C GLU A 54 -6.18 3.97 12.65
N ALA A 55 -6.91 4.04 11.54
CA ALA A 55 -6.49 3.50 10.26
C ALA A 55 -5.27 4.27 9.72
N LYS A 56 -5.27 5.60 9.82
CA LYS A 56 -4.12 6.44 9.48
C LYS A 56 -2.87 6.02 10.25
N LYS A 57 -2.97 5.84 11.57
CA LYS A 57 -1.86 5.38 12.40
C LYS A 57 -1.33 4.01 11.96
N LYS A 58 -2.21 3.08 11.60
CA LYS A 58 -1.82 1.75 11.08
C LYS A 58 -1.12 1.86 9.72
N LEU A 59 -1.68 2.65 8.80
CA LEU A 59 -1.10 2.90 7.47
C LEU A 59 0.30 3.52 7.58
N THR A 60 0.47 4.54 8.41
CA THR A 60 1.79 5.14 8.66
C THR A 60 2.78 4.09 9.17
N ALA A 61 2.39 3.27 10.14
CA ALA A 61 3.26 2.21 10.66
C ALA A 61 3.60 1.11 9.63
N LEU A 62 2.76 0.88 8.62
CA LEU A 62 3.07 -0.01 7.50
C LEU A 62 4.10 0.63 6.56
N PHE A 63 3.87 1.88 6.18
CA PHE A 63 4.74 2.59 5.24
C PHE A 63 6.13 2.89 5.83
N ASP A 64 6.23 3.15 7.13
CA ASP A 64 7.51 3.34 7.84
C ASP A 64 8.43 2.11 7.78
N GLN A 65 7.89 0.92 7.49
CA GLN A 65 8.69 -0.30 7.34
C GLN A 65 9.41 -0.37 6.00
N ILE A 66 9.03 0.47 5.04
CA ILE A 66 9.51 0.43 3.65
C ILE A 66 10.37 1.66 3.37
N LYS A 67 11.62 1.40 3.02
CA LYS A 67 12.50 2.42 2.44
C LYS A 67 12.64 2.16 0.94
N LEU A 68 11.76 2.71 0.11
CA LEU A 68 11.70 2.41 -1.33
C LEU A 68 13.07 2.53 -2.05
N ALA A 69 13.93 3.45 -1.61
CA ALA A 69 15.28 3.61 -2.16
C ALA A 69 16.22 2.39 -1.97
N THR A 70 15.85 1.42 -1.13
CA THR A 70 16.61 0.16 -0.94
C THR A 70 16.09 -0.99 -1.78
N TYR A 71 15.05 -0.76 -2.59
CA TYR A 71 14.44 -1.76 -3.45
C TYR A 71 14.92 -1.59 -4.88
N GLU A 72 15.14 -2.71 -5.56
CA GLU A 72 15.41 -2.71 -6.99
C GLU A 72 14.12 -2.45 -7.78
N PRO A 73 14.19 -1.80 -8.95
CA PRO A 73 13.00 -1.52 -9.77
C PRO A 73 12.15 -2.76 -10.09
N GLU A 74 12.79 -3.91 -10.27
CA GLU A 74 12.10 -5.17 -10.56
C GLU A 74 11.32 -5.71 -9.35
N GLU A 75 11.82 -5.52 -8.13
CA GLU A 75 11.12 -5.89 -6.90
C GLU A 75 9.85 -5.04 -6.72
N ILE A 76 9.96 -3.74 -6.99
CA ILE A 76 8.83 -2.80 -6.95
C ILE A 76 7.78 -3.20 -8.00
N ARG A 77 8.22 -3.43 -9.25
CA ARG A 77 7.35 -3.83 -10.36
C ARG A 77 6.58 -5.11 -10.03
N GLN A 78 7.26 -6.11 -9.47
CA GLN A 78 6.65 -7.40 -9.10
C GLN A 78 5.65 -7.25 -7.94
N ALA A 79 5.97 -6.48 -6.90
CA ALA A 79 5.04 -6.24 -5.79
C ALA A 79 3.75 -5.56 -6.27
N ILE A 80 3.87 -4.51 -7.09
CA ILE A 80 2.72 -3.81 -7.69
C ILE A 80 1.91 -4.78 -8.56
N GLN A 81 2.58 -5.59 -9.40
CA GLN A 81 1.90 -6.56 -10.25
C GLN A 81 1.07 -7.56 -9.42
N LEU A 82 1.60 -8.06 -8.31
CA LEU A 82 0.89 -9.01 -7.44
C LEU A 82 -0.37 -8.38 -6.81
N VAL A 83 -0.27 -7.15 -6.31
CA VAL A 83 -1.43 -6.44 -5.74
C VAL A 83 -2.47 -6.13 -6.82
N LEU A 84 -2.06 -5.72 -8.04
CA LEU A 84 -2.99 -5.51 -9.15
C LEU A 84 -3.69 -6.80 -9.60
N VAL A 85 -2.98 -7.94 -9.61
CA VAL A 85 -3.60 -9.25 -9.88
C VAL A 85 -4.65 -9.59 -8.83
N LYS A 86 -4.41 -9.28 -7.55
CA LYS A 86 -5.41 -9.44 -6.49
C LYS A 86 -6.60 -8.51 -6.73
N ALA A 87 -6.34 -7.24 -7.04
CA ALA A 87 -7.36 -6.21 -7.24
C ALA A 87 -8.38 -6.49 -8.35
N ILE A 88 -8.02 -7.27 -9.37
CA ILE A 88 -8.92 -7.63 -10.48
C ILE A 88 -9.60 -9.00 -10.31
N LYS A 89 -9.18 -9.80 -9.32
CA LYS A 89 -9.73 -11.14 -9.05
C LYS A 89 -10.66 -11.19 -7.85
N VAL A 90 -10.64 -10.16 -7.01
CA VAL A 90 -11.41 -10.02 -5.77
C VAL A 90 -12.59 -9.09 -6.00
#